data_AF-A0A7Z9FLR6-F1
#
_entry.id   AF-A0A7Z9FLR6-F1
#
_cell.length_a   1.000
_cell.length_b   1.000
_cell.length_c   1.000
_cell.angle_alpha   90.00
_cell.angle_beta   90.00
_cell.angle_gamma   90.00
#
_symmetry.space_group_name_H-M   'P 1'
#
loop_
_entity.id
_entity.type
_entity.pdbx_description
1 polymer ?
#
loop_
_entity_poly.entity_id
_entity_poly.type
_entity_poly.pdbx_seq_one_letter_code
_entity_poly.pdbx_strand_id
1 'polypeptide(L)'
;MSIQLDDYRDCLEKTAPELKETLDATFHEAGRYISPAGLQDYLEGARGLCELGRGADLVVSYIENVPAVVKECGEDNIRECVTAAMKLASMTSGEVIALLFSSLPTAARRLGDPELLRGYLNLIHRLAAKAPRGLRPMLGCTDELLSKLTLSGLRRWSDFGADAYRRDLPGQVAYFGLKTEDSRAVLKKERGGTLFINCQRKLNFYLRALWARDFFLRPADTSHIGFRPYLEARVLHLPDAVDGIMVKGTELYRAIAAHMAAHLVYTREPISAEHLSPAQRFIIGFAEDARVEYCAKQEFPGLGKLWRTLHCQHPEHPEHPEHASVPLLERLALALLDRSFRVNDLGLDDIAEKFHTNVESNKNDSQFTWHLGLEIFNTLAARKEVPSLRLLEGIRIPYRDDNRFIWDFEEFAWYDDVEYVPANRRQVRKRASLMEFVNELDVETAGDDAQEIWTLPTELFPYEDHGIS
;
A
#
# COMPACT_ATOMS: atom_id res chain seq x y z
N MET A 1 20.37 16.08 -20.59
CA MET A 1 21.83 16.03 -20.40
C MET A 1 22.17 14.56 -20.23
N SER A 2 23.04 13.97 -21.06
CA SER A 2 23.38 12.54 -20.92
C SER A 2 24.30 12.39 -19.72
N ILE A 3 23.91 11.62 -18.72
CA ILE A 3 24.75 11.34 -17.55
C ILE A 3 25.90 10.45 -18.02
N GLN A 4 27.14 10.85 -17.70
CA GLN A 4 28.33 10.06 -18.01
C GLN A 4 28.88 9.45 -16.73
N LEU A 5 28.82 8.12 -16.63
CA LEU A 5 29.39 7.36 -15.51
C LEU A 5 30.88 7.67 -15.30
N ASP A 6 31.59 7.97 -16.38
CA ASP A 6 33.02 8.29 -16.36
C ASP A 6 33.36 9.55 -15.54
N ASP A 7 32.42 10.49 -15.39
CA ASP A 7 32.61 11.69 -14.55
C ASP A 7 32.73 11.33 -13.05
N TYR A 8 32.24 10.16 -12.65
CA TYR A 8 32.22 9.68 -11.27
C TYR A 8 33.20 8.53 -11.03
N ARG A 9 33.60 7.81 -12.10
CA ARG A 9 34.42 6.59 -12.06
C ARG A 9 35.71 6.79 -11.26
N ASP A 10 36.49 7.82 -11.56
CA ASP A 10 37.77 8.08 -10.90
C ASP A 10 37.63 8.23 -9.38
N CYS A 11 36.54 8.88 -8.93
CA CYS A 11 36.26 9.06 -7.51
C CYS A 11 35.86 7.73 -6.84
N LEU A 12 34.96 6.99 -7.48
CA LEU A 12 34.44 5.72 -6.96
C LEU A 12 35.53 4.65 -6.90
N GLU A 13 36.28 4.44 -7.99
CA GLU A 13 37.34 3.42 -8.06
C GLU A 13 38.52 3.75 -7.14
N LYS A 14 38.82 5.03 -6.91
CA LYS A 14 39.87 5.44 -5.97
C LYS A 14 39.49 5.14 -4.51
N THR A 15 38.22 5.36 -4.14
CA THR A 15 37.74 5.10 -2.77
C THR A 15 37.43 3.62 -2.55
N ALA A 16 36.87 2.94 -3.55
CA ALA A 16 36.49 1.54 -3.53
C ALA A 16 36.99 0.82 -4.79
N PRO A 17 38.25 0.33 -4.79
CA PRO A 17 38.86 -0.35 -5.95
C PRO A 17 38.09 -1.59 -6.41
N GLU A 18 37.32 -2.21 -5.51
CA GLU A 18 36.48 -3.38 -5.77
C GLU A 18 35.37 -3.10 -6.79
N LEU A 19 34.94 -1.83 -6.93
CA LEU A 19 33.92 -1.45 -7.91
C LEU A 19 34.43 -1.47 -9.35
N LYS A 20 35.74 -1.54 -9.58
CA LYS A 20 36.32 -1.42 -10.93
C LYS A 20 35.78 -2.44 -11.93
N GLU A 21 35.49 -3.65 -11.46
CA GLU A 21 34.99 -4.75 -12.32
C GLU A 21 33.46 -4.84 -12.36
N THR A 22 32.76 -4.22 -11.40
CA THR A 22 31.30 -4.36 -11.23
C THR A 22 30.51 -3.10 -11.53
N LEU A 23 31.14 -1.91 -11.52
CA LEU A 23 30.46 -0.62 -11.63
C LEU A 23 29.60 -0.48 -12.89
N ASP A 24 30.11 -0.89 -14.05
CA ASP A 24 29.38 -0.83 -15.32
C ASP A 24 28.12 -1.73 -15.31
N ALA A 25 28.25 -2.94 -14.76
CA ALA A 25 27.14 -3.87 -14.63
C ALA A 25 26.08 -3.35 -13.65
N THR A 26 26.51 -2.85 -12.48
CA THR A 26 25.61 -2.30 -11.45
C THR A 26 24.91 -1.05 -11.95
N PHE A 27 25.60 -0.15 -12.66
CA PHE A 27 25.00 1.05 -13.24
C PHE A 27 23.97 0.70 -14.32
N HIS A 28 24.28 -0.26 -15.19
CA HIS A 28 23.34 -0.74 -16.20
C HIS A 28 22.10 -1.39 -15.55
N GLU A 29 22.27 -2.18 -14.49
CA GLU A 29 21.14 -2.74 -13.74
C GLU A 29 20.31 -1.65 -13.05
N ALA A 30 20.97 -0.65 -12.45
CA ALA A 30 20.30 0.49 -11.83
C ALA A 30 19.43 1.25 -12.85
N GLY A 31 19.91 1.46 -14.07
CA GLY A 31 19.15 2.11 -15.13
C GLY A 31 17.87 1.39 -15.58
N ARG A 32 17.63 0.14 -15.14
CA ARG A 32 16.35 -0.56 -15.36
C ARG A 32 15.22 -0.07 -14.46
N TYR A 33 15.57 0.47 -13.29
CA TYR A 33 14.60 0.84 -12.25
C TYR A 33 14.61 2.33 -11.91
N ILE A 34 15.64 3.05 -12.38
CA ILE A 34 15.90 4.44 -12.03
C ILE A 34 15.88 5.29 -13.29
N SER A 35 15.12 6.39 -13.27
CA SER A 35 15.08 7.40 -14.29
C SER A 35 16.44 8.07 -14.49
N PRO A 36 16.67 8.76 -15.62
CA PRO A 36 17.89 9.54 -15.80
C PRO A 36 18.13 10.53 -14.63
N ALA A 37 17.11 11.28 -14.20
CA ALA A 37 17.26 12.21 -13.07
C ALA A 37 17.64 11.47 -11.77
N GLY A 38 17.01 10.34 -11.48
CA GLY A 38 17.35 9.51 -10.32
C GLY A 38 18.76 8.91 -10.40
N LEU A 39 19.25 8.54 -11.59
CA LEU A 39 20.62 8.04 -11.77
C LEU A 39 21.66 9.12 -11.46
N GLN A 40 21.35 10.39 -11.76
CA GLN A 40 22.21 11.51 -11.36
C GLN A 40 22.25 11.62 -9.83
N ASP A 41 21.10 11.62 -9.17
CA ASP A 41 21.02 11.67 -7.69
C ASP A 41 21.76 10.50 -7.04
N TYR A 42 21.68 9.31 -7.66
CA TYR A 42 22.35 8.10 -7.21
C TYR A 42 23.89 8.24 -7.30
N LEU A 43 24.42 8.70 -8.43
CA LEU A 43 25.87 8.91 -8.57
C LEU A 43 26.39 10.07 -7.73
N GLU A 44 25.62 11.17 -7.61
CA GLU A 44 25.95 12.28 -6.71
C GLU A 44 25.94 11.84 -5.24
N GLY A 45 24.99 10.99 -4.85
CA GLY A 45 24.94 10.34 -3.55
C GLY A 45 26.20 9.52 -3.27
N ALA A 46 26.60 8.67 -4.21
CA ALA A 46 27.81 7.87 -4.09
C ALA A 46 29.08 8.73 -3.94
N ARG A 47 29.20 9.81 -4.73
CA ARG A 47 30.30 10.79 -4.60
C ARG A 47 30.32 11.44 -3.22
N GLY A 48 29.16 11.88 -2.71
CA GLY A 48 29.06 12.44 -1.37
C GLY A 48 29.51 11.45 -0.28
N LEU A 49 29.19 10.16 -0.44
CA LEU A 49 29.63 9.10 0.46
C LEU A 49 31.13 8.81 0.36
N CYS A 50 31.75 8.97 -0.82
CA CYS A 50 33.22 8.93 -0.95
C CYS A 50 33.89 10.07 -0.19
N GLU A 51 33.38 11.30 -0.34
CA GLU A 51 33.91 12.50 0.33
C GLU A 51 33.78 12.43 1.85
N LEU A 52 32.80 11.69 2.35
CA LEU A 52 32.61 11.42 3.78
C LEU A 52 33.81 10.68 4.41
N GLY A 53 34.58 9.92 3.63
CA GLY A 53 35.84 9.29 4.07
C GLY A 53 35.66 8.20 5.14
N ARG A 54 34.53 7.47 5.12
CA ARG A 54 34.16 6.47 6.15
C ARG A 54 34.40 5.01 5.75
N GLY A 55 35.21 4.76 4.72
CA GLY A 55 35.60 3.42 4.26
C GLY A 55 34.94 3.00 2.95
N ALA A 56 35.59 2.08 2.24
CA ALA A 56 35.16 1.60 0.92
C ALA A 56 33.82 0.85 0.96
N ASP A 57 33.65 -0.05 1.94
CA ASP A 57 32.48 -0.91 2.10
C ASP A 57 31.15 -0.14 2.10
N LEU A 58 31.15 1.08 2.63
CA LEU A 58 29.98 1.96 2.67
C LEU A 58 29.56 2.38 1.27
N VAL A 59 30.52 2.78 0.42
CA VAL A 59 30.27 3.20 -0.95
C VAL A 59 29.85 2.00 -1.80
N VAL A 60 30.54 0.87 -1.64
CA VAL A 60 30.21 -0.40 -2.31
C VAL A 60 28.77 -0.81 -1.97
N SER A 61 28.44 -0.88 -0.68
CA SER A 61 27.11 -1.28 -0.23
C SER A 61 26.02 -0.34 -0.74
N TYR A 62 26.26 0.97 -0.80
CA TYR A 62 25.32 1.93 -1.38
C TYR A 62 25.06 1.64 -2.87
N ILE A 63 26.14 1.54 -3.65
CA ILE A 63 26.08 1.33 -5.10
C ILE A 63 25.32 0.02 -5.40
N GLU A 64 25.65 -1.07 -4.72
CA GLU A 64 25.05 -2.38 -4.99
C GLU A 64 23.59 -2.50 -4.53
N ASN A 65 23.20 -1.85 -3.42
CA ASN A 65 21.93 -2.17 -2.76
C ASN A 65 20.83 -1.13 -2.99
N VAL A 66 21.15 0.15 -3.19
CA VAL A 66 20.12 1.20 -3.35
C VAL A 66 19.22 1.01 -4.58
N PRO A 67 19.69 0.50 -5.74
CA PRO A 67 18.79 0.22 -6.86
C PRO A 67 17.65 -0.74 -6.52
N ALA A 68 17.90 -1.75 -5.68
CA ALA A 68 16.87 -2.67 -5.21
C ALA A 68 15.89 -1.99 -4.24
N VAL A 69 16.33 -0.98 -3.49
CA VAL A 69 15.45 -0.15 -2.65
C VAL A 69 14.52 0.70 -3.51
N VAL A 70 15.06 1.30 -4.59
CA VAL A 70 14.28 2.11 -5.54
C VAL A 70 13.22 1.26 -6.23
N LYS A 71 13.55 0.03 -6.63
CA LYS A 71 12.59 -0.90 -7.23
C LYS A 71 11.36 -1.12 -6.35
N GLU A 72 11.52 -1.20 -5.03
CA GLU A 72 10.44 -1.51 -4.09
C GLU A 72 9.70 -0.25 -3.58
N CYS A 73 10.41 0.86 -3.38
CA CYS A 73 9.87 2.05 -2.70
C CYS A 73 9.88 3.34 -3.54
N GLY A 74 10.50 3.37 -4.72
CA GLY A 74 10.58 4.54 -5.60
C GLY A 74 11.87 5.36 -5.45
N GLU A 75 12.12 6.23 -6.43
CA GLU A 75 13.38 6.97 -6.62
C GLU A 75 13.65 8.04 -5.55
N ASP A 76 12.62 8.63 -4.95
CA ASP A 76 12.77 9.62 -3.87
C ASP A 76 13.58 9.09 -2.68
N ASN A 77 13.59 7.76 -2.51
CA ASN A 77 14.35 7.11 -1.45
C ASN A 77 15.87 7.18 -1.66
N ILE A 78 16.38 7.49 -2.86
CA ILE A 78 17.82 7.65 -3.11
C ILE A 78 18.37 8.74 -2.19
N ARG A 79 17.74 9.92 -2.21
CA ARG A 79 18.14 11.07 -1.40
C ARG A 79 17.93 10.82 0.09
N GLU A 80 16.85 10.12 0.46
CA GLU A 80 16.56 9.74 1.85
C GLU A 80 17.63 8.79 2.42
N CYS A 81 18.06 7.81 1.63
CA CYS A 81 19.11 6.86 2.00
C CYS A 81 20.44 7.58 2.25
N VAL A 82 20.85 8.48 1.35
CA VAL A 82 22.06 9.30 1.51
C VAL A 82 21.93 10.20 2.75
N THR A 83 20.81 10.88 2.92
CA THR A 83 20.56 11.76 4.07
C THR A 83 20.61 10.99 5.38
N ALA A 84 20.05 9.79 5.44
CA ALA A 84 20.11 8.92 6.62
C ALA A 84 21.55 8.50 6.94
N ALA A 85 22.33 8.11 5.93
CA ALA A 85 23.75 7.78 6.10
C ALA A 85 24.55 8.98 6.64
N MET A 86 24.33 10.19 6.09
CA MET A 86 24.99 11.41 6.56
C MET A 86 24.66 11.74 8.01
N LYS A 87 23.39 11.59 8.43
CA LYS A 87 22.99 11.77 9.84
C LYS A 87 23.71 10.76 10.75
N LEU A 88 23.76 9.49 10.35
CA LEU A 88 24.39 8.41 11.10
C LEU A 88 25.92 8.49 11.17
N ALA A 89 26.56 9.15 10.20
CA ALA A 89 28.02 9.27 10.11
C ALA A 89 28.67 10.01 11.30
N SER A 90 27.89 10.80 12.03
CA SER A 90 28.31 11.49 13.25
C SER A 90 28.15 10.63 14.53
N MET A 91 27.43 9.51 14.44
CA MET A 91 26.97 8.73 15.60
C MET A 91 27.51 7.28 15.60
N THR A 92 27.88 6.77 14.43
CA THR A 92 28.23 5.35 14.22
C THR A 92 29.43 5.21 13.29
N SER A 93 30.01 4.01 13.20
CA SER A 93 31.11 3.73 12.28
C SER A 93 30.63 3.50 10.84
N GLY A 94 31.53 3.66 9.87
CA GLY A 94 31.23 3.37 8.46
C GLY A 94 30.74 1.93 8.23
N GLU A 95 31.26 0.96 8.97
CA GLU A 95 30.79 -0.43 8.94
C GLU A 95 29.30 -0.59 9.30
N VAL A 96 28.79 0.22 10.25
CA VAL A 96 27.37 0.16 10.63
C VAL A 96 26.49 0.75 9.53
N ILE A 97 26.96 1.79 8.85
CA ILE A 97 26.27 2.40 7.71
C ILE A 97 26.31 1.48 6.48
N ALA A 98 27.44 0.81 6.24
CA ALA A 98 27.54 -0.23 5.22
C ALA A 98 26.51 -1.35 5.50
N LEU A 99 26.46 -1.85 6.75
CA LEU A 99 25.47 -2.86 7.16
C LEU A 99 24.02 -2.36 7.01
N LEU A 100 23.76 -1.08 7.27
CA LEU A 100 22.47 -0.47 6.99
C LEU A 100 22.15 -0.62 5.50
N PHE A 101 23.02 -0.14 4.60
CA PHE A 101 22.80 -0.26 3.16
C PHE A 101 22.59 -1.71 2.70
N SER A 102 23.38 -2.67 3.22
CA SER A 102 23.18 -4.09 2.90
C SER A 102 21.84 -4.64 3.39
N SER A 103 21.28 -4.10 4.47
CA SER A 103 19.98 -4.52 5.00
C SER A 103 18.77 -3.81 4.35
N LEU A 104 18.99 -2.64 3.73
CA LEU A 104 17.90 -1.82 3.18
C LEU A 104 17.06 -2.52 2.10
N PRO A 105 17.59 -3.32 1.16
CA PRO A 105 16.76 -4.05 0.21
C PRO A 105 15.76 -4.99 0.89
N THR A 106 16.15 -5.57 2.02
CA THR A 106 15.25 -6.41 2.81
C THR A 106 14.18 -5.57 3.48
N ALA A 107 14.56 -4.44 4.08
CA ALA A 107 13.60 -3.53 4.70
C ALA A 107 12.61 -2.96 3.67
N ALA A 108 13.09 -2.51 2.51
CA ALA A 108 12.29 -1.98 1.42
C ALA A 108 11.28 -3.02 0.92
N ARG A 109 11.71 -4.27 0.67
CA ARG A 109 10.81 -5.35 0.25
C ARG A 109 9.77 -5.72 1.31
N ARG A 110 10.09 -5.59 2.61
CA ARG A 110 9.16 -5.92 3.71
C ARG A 110 8.18 -4.79 4.01
N LEU A 111 8.61 -3.53 3.82
CA LEU A 111 7.82 -2.34 4.08
C LEU A 111 7.02 -1.90 2.87
N GLY A 112 7.53 -2.05 1.64
CA GLY A 112 6.78 -1.89 0.38
C GLY A 112 6.21 -0.49 0.11
N ASP A 113 6.62 0.53 0.85
CA ASP A 113 6.14 1.91 0.73
C ASP A 113 7.22 2.93 1.16
N PRO A 114 7.40 4.04 0.41
CA PRO A 114 8.40 5.07 0.72
C PRO A 114 8.23 5.73 2.09
N GLU A 115 7.00 6.00 2.54
CA GLU A 115 6.78 6.64 3.84
C GLU A 115 7.15 5.69 4.99
N LEU A 116 6.82 4.41 4.84
CA LEU A 116 7.24 3.38 5.80
C LEU A 116 8.77 3.23 5.82
N LEU A 117 9.44 3.25 4.67
CA LEU A 117 10.90 3.18 4.62
C LEU A 117 11.55 4.40 5.26
N ARG A 118 11.04 5.61 4.99
CA ARG A 118 11.47 6.84 5.68
C ARG A 118 11.27 6.73 7.18
N GLY A 119 10.13 6.19 7.63
CA GLY A 119 9.84 5.90 9.02
C GLY A 119 10.84 4.91 9.66
N TYR A 120 11.30 3.90 8.91
CA TYR A 120 12.34 2.96 9.33
C TYR A 120 13.72 3.63 9.45
N LEU A 121 14.14 4.43 8.47
CA LEU A 121 15.39 5.21 8.54
C LEU A 121 15.40 6.15 9.75
N ASN A 122 14.27 6.81 10.02
CA ASN A 122 14.09 7.65 11.21
C ASN A 122 14.16 6.86 12.53
N LEU A 123 13.63 5.63 12.56
CA LEU A 123 13.77 4.75 13.72
C LEU A 123 15.23 4.37 13.95
N ILE A 124 15.97 4.02 12.90
CA ILE A 124 17.40 3.71 12.98
C ILE A 124 18.20 4.89 13.53
N HIS A 125 17.97 6.08 13.00
CA HIS A 125 18.64 7.29 13.48
C HIS A 125 18.37 7.52 14.98
N ARG A 126 17.12 7.35 15.42
CA ARG A 126 16.77 7.45 16.84
C ARG A 126 17.47 6.38 17.69
N LEU A 127 17.54 5.15 17.21
CA LEU A 127 18.22 4.05 17.90
C LEU A 127 19.72 4.22 17.96
N ALA A 128 20.35 4.83 16.95
CA ALA A 128 21.75 5.19 17.01
C ALA A 128 22.06 6.13 18.20
N ALA A 129 21.12 7.00 18.58
CA ALA A 129 21.27 7.85 19.77
C ALA A 129 20.98 7.11 21.08
N LYS A 130 19.90 6.30 21.11
CA LYS A 130 19.36 5.73 22.35
C LYS A 130 20.02 4.39 22.74
N ALA A 131 20.37 3.57 21.75
CA ALA A 131 20.86 2.21 21.90
C ALA A 131 21.94 1.85 20.83
N PRO A 132 23.06 2.60 20.75
CA PRO A 132 24.03 2.45 19.66
C PRO A 132 24.63 1.04 19.56
N ARG A 133 24.81 0.34 20.68
CA ARG A 133 25.37 -1.03 20.68
C ARG A 133 24.36 -2.08 20.21
N GLY A 134 23.07 -1.78 20.29
CA GLY A 134 21.99 -2.62 19.77
C GLY A 134 21.84 -2.54 18.25
N LEU A 135 22.34 -1.48 17.61
CA LEU A 135 22.08 -1.23 16.19
C LEU A 135 22.66 -2.33 15.28
N ARG A 136 23.95 -2.67 15.42
CA ARG A 136 24.59 -3.70 14.59
C ARG A 136 23.90 -5.08 14.75
N PRO A 137 23.62 -5.59 15.96
CA PRO A 137 22.84 -6.82 16.14
C PRO A 137 21.45 -6.77 15.48
N MET A 138 20.74 -5.64 15.61
CA MET A 138 19.40 -5.48 15.03
C MET A 138 19.43 -5.53 13.50
N LEU A 139 20.37 -4.81 12.88
CA LEU A 139 20.51 -4.80 11.42
C LEU A 139 20.77 -6.22 10.90
N GLY A 140 21.55 -7.02 11.62
CA GLY A 140 21.82 -8.43 11.31
C GLY A 140 20.61 -9.37 11.40
N CYS A 141 19.51 -8.97 12.04
CA CYS A 141 18.26 -9.75 12.12
C CYS A 141 17.04 -9.02 11.54
N THR A 142 17.26 -8.02 10.66
CA THR A 142 16.20 -7.19 10.08
C THR A 142 15.13 -8.02 9.34
N ASP A 143 15.51 -9.04 8.58
CA ASP A 143 14.54 -9.91 7.89
C ASP A 143 13.64 -10.65 8.90
N GLU A 144 14.23 -11.19 9.98
CA GLU A 144 13.46 -11.89 10.99
C GLU A 144 12.46 -10.96 11.69
N LEU A 145 12.88 -9.74 12.01
CA LEU A 145 12.02 -8.72 12.63
C LEU A 145 10.87 -8.31 11.70
N LEU A 146 11.19 -7.89 10.47
CA LEU A 146 10.19 -7.36 9.52
C LEU A 146 9.35 -8.46 8.84
N SER A 147 9.74 -9.74 8.95
CA SER A 147 8.87 -10.86 8.58
C SER A 147 7.71 -11.10 9.57
N LYS A 148 7.79 -10.48 10.77
CA LYS A 148 6.85 -10.67 11.88
C LYS A 148 6.20 -9.36 12.34
N LEU A 149 6.90 -8.23 12.23
CA LEU A 149 6.45 -6.95 12.74
C LEU A 149 6.12 -5.98 11.61
N THR A 150 5.10 -5.17 11.84
CA THR A 150 4.93 -3.89 11.14
C THR A 150 5.98 -2.89 11.61
N LEU A 151 6.09 -1.74 10.92
CA LEU A 151 7.01 -0.68 11.37
C LEU A 151 6.65 -0.17 12.77
N SER A 152 5.35 -0.05 13.07
CA SER A 152 4.88 0.38 14.39
C SER A 152 5.18 -0.68 15.47
N GLY A 153 5.05 -1.97 15.15
CA GLY A 153 5.48 -3.08 16.01
C GLY A 153 6.99 -3.08 16.27
N LEU A 154 7.79 -2.86 15.22
CA LEU A 154 9.25 -2.73 15.35
C LEU A 154 9.62 -1.55 16.25
N ARG A 155 8.96 -0.40 16.10
CA ARG A 155 9.17 0.76 16.97
C ARG A 155 8.93 0.43 18.44
N ARG A 156 7.80 -0.22 18.78
CA ARG A 156 7.47 -0.60 20.16
C ARG A 156 8.46 -1.63 20.71
N TRP A 157 8.85 -2.62 19.91
CA TRP A 157 9.87 -3.60 20.28
C TRP A 157 11.24 -2.93 20.55
N SER A 158 11.66 -2.00 19.69
CA SER A 158 12.93 -1.29 19.85
C SER A 158 12.92 -0.33 21.03
N ASP A 159 11.82 0.38 21.26
CA ASP A 159 11.68 1.31 22.39
C ASP A 159 11.75 0.57 23.73
N PHE A 160 11.05 -0.57 23.84
CA PHE A 160 11.15 -1.43 25.03
C PHE A 160 12.60 -1.87 25.28
N GLY A 161 13.29 -2.40 24.27
CA GLY A 161 14.67 -2.85 24.39
C GLY A 161 15.63 -1.75 24.82
N ALA A 162 15.49 -0.57 24.21
CA ALA A 162 16.31 0.59 24.52
C ALA A 162 16.08 1.11 25.95
N ASP A 163 14.86 1.01 26.48
CA ASP A 163 14.53 1.46 27.83
C ASP A 163 14.88 0.42 28.90
N ALA A 164 14.57 -0.86 28.67
CA ALA A 164 14.85 -1.95 29.61
C ALA A 164 16.36 -2.15 29.82
N TYR A 165 17.15 -2.09 28.74
CA TYR A 165 18.60 -2.33 28.78
C TYR A 165 19.43 -1.05 28.70
N ARG A 166 18.85 0.11 29.05
CA ARG A 166 19.54 1.41 28.95
C ARG A 166 20.89 1.45 29.67
N ARG A 167 21.01 0.75 30.80
CA ARG A 167 22.22 0.68 31.64
C ARG A 167 23.00 -0.63 31.49
N ASP A 168 22.46 -1.61 30.77
CA ASP A 168 23.07 -2.93 30.55
C ASP A 168 23.49 -3.08 29.09
N LEU A 169 24.74 -2.74 28.82
CA LEU A 169 25.26 -2.70 27.45
C LEU A 169 25.40 -4.10 26.81
N PRO A 170 25.90 -5.14 27.52
CA PRO A 170 25.81 -6.52 27.04
C PRO A 170 24.37 -6.99 26.82
N GLY A 171 23.46 -6.67 27.73
CA GLY A 171 22.04 -7.00 27.59
C GLY A 171 21.39 -6.32 26.40
N GLN A 172 21.77 -5.07 26.09
CA GLN A 172 21.31 -4.35 24.90
C GLN A 172 21.74 -5.09 23.62
N VAL A 173 23.00 -5.50 23.51
CA VAL A 173 23.50 -6.31 22.37
C VAL A 173 22.72 -7.62 22.25
N ALA A 174 22.46 -8.30 23.38
CA ALA A 174 21.74 -9.56 23.39
C ALA A 174 20.26 -9.39 23.01
N TYR A 175 19.58 -8.35 23.51
CA TYR A 175 18.18 -8.06 23.20
C TYR A 175 18.00 -7.78 21.71
N PHE A 176 18.76 -6.83 21.16
CA PHE A 176 18.61 -6.43 19.77
C PHE A 176 19.08 -7.51 18.78
N GLY A 177 19.89 -8.47 19.24
CA GLY A 177 20.24 -9.68 18.48
C GLY A 177 19.28 -10.87 18.68
N LEU A 178 18.08 -10.66 19.24
CA LEU A 178 17.07 -11.69 19.53
C LEU A 178 17.54 -12.84 20.45
N LYS A 179 18.60 -12.61 21.25
CA LYS A 179 19.19 -13.65 22.10
C LYS A 179 18.47 -13.80 23.43
N THR A 180 17.93 -12.71 23.99
CA THR A 180 17.20 -12.76 25.28
C THR A 180 15.79 -13.32 25.12
N GLU A 181 15.27 -13.91 26.19
CA GLU A 181 13.89 -14.40 26.26
C GLU A 181 12.90 -13.23 26.13
N ASP A 182 13.17 -12.13 26.83
CA ASP A 182 12.35 -10.91 26.77
C ASP A 182 12.24 -10.35 25.35
N SER A 183 13.34 -10.35 24.57
CA SER A 183 13.32 -9.88 23.19
C SER A 183 12.36 -10.69 22.31
N ARG A 184 12.37 -12.02 22.48
CA ARG A 184 11.48 -12.94 21.75
C ARG A 184 10.03 -12.83 22.25
N ALA A 185 9.84 -12.60 23.55
CA ALA A 185 8.52 -12.42 24.15
C ALA A 185 7.86 -11.12 23.65
N VAL A 186 8.60 -10.00 23.64
CA VAL A 186 8.12 -8.73 23.09
C VAL A 186 7.90 -8.84 21.59
N LEU A 187 8.79 -9.49 20.84
CA LEU A 187 8.59 -9.75 19.41
C LEU A 187 7.28 -10.51 19.15
N LYS A 188 6.97 -11.53 19.95
CA LYS A 188 5.72 -12.29 19.83
C LYS A 188 4.50 -11.44 20.19
N LYS A 189 4.62 -10.59 21.22
CA LYS A 189 3.56 -9.68 21.67
C LYS A 189 3.25 -8.61 20.62
N GLU A 190 4.27 -8.04 19.99
CA GLU A 190 4.14 -6.95 19.03
C GLU A 190 3.83 -7.42 17.60
N ARG A 191 3.70 -8.73 17.39
CA ARG A 191 3.34 -9.32 16.09
C ARG A 191 1.92 -8.90 15.72
N GLY A 192 1.79 -8.05 14.70
CA GLY A 192 0.50 -7.72 14.09
C GLY A 192 0.01 -8.90 13.25
N GLY A 193 -1.30 -9.19 13.28
CA GLY A 193 -1.92 -10.41 12.75
C GLY A 193 -1.37 -10.94 11.42
N THR A 194 -2.10 -10.73 10.34
CA THR A 194 -1.68 -11.09 8.98
C THR A 194 -1.00 -9.89 8.35
N LEU A 195 0.30 -9.96 8.10
CA LEU A 195 1.04 -8.88 7.43
C LEU A 195 0.62 -8.77 5.95
N PHE A 196 0.42 -7.54 5.50
CA PHE A 196 0.03 -7.23 4.12
C PHE A 196 1.04 -7.77 3.11
N ILE A 197 2.34 -7.56 3.36
CA ILE A 197 3.40 -7.90 2.42
C ILE A 197 3.46 -9.39 2.09
N ASN A 198 3.03 -10.25 3.02
CA ASN A 198 2.95 -11.69 2.81
C ASN A 198 1.75 -12.11 1.92
N CYS A 199 0.79 -11.20 1.74
CA CYS A 199 -0.44 -11.42 0.97
C CYS A 199 -0.47 -10.65 -0.36
N GLN A 200 0.28 -9.55 -0.49
CA GLN A 200 0.24 -8.61 -1.62
C GLN A 200 0.25 -9.31 -2.98
N ARG A 201 1.24 -10.18 -3.25
CA ARG A 201 1.33 -10.91 -4.53
C ARG A 201 0.08 -11.74 -4.83
N LYS A 202 -0.48 -12.42 -3.83
CA LYS A 202 -1.72 -13.21 -4.00
C LYS A 202 -2.94 -12.31 -4.19
N LEU A 203 -2.96 -11.13 -3.56
CA LEU A 203 -4.00 -10.12 -3.77
C LEU A 203 -3.95 -9.55 -5.18
N ASN A 204 -2.77 -9.25 -5.72
CA ASN A 204 -2.63 -8.81 -7.11
C ASN A 204 -3.19 -9.84 -8.09
N PHE A 205 -2.82 -11.13 -7.96
CA PHE A 205 -3.41 -12.18 -8.80
C PHE A 205 -4.92 -12.31 -8.63
N TYR A 206 -5.42 -12.16 -7.40
CA TYR A 206 -6.84 -12.21 -7.11
C TYR A 206 -7.59 -11.06 -7.81
N LEU A 207 -7.12 -9.81 -7.70
CA LEU A 207 -7.74 -8.67 -8.36
C LEU A 207 -7.64 -8.75 -9.89
N ARG A 208 -6.48 -9.20 -10.41
CA ARG A 208 -6.29 -9.43 -11.84
C ARG A 208 -7.21 -10.53 -12.37
N ALA A 209 -7.49 -11.57 -11.58
CA ALA A 209 -8.44 -12.60 -11.96
C ALA A 209 -9.90 -12.07 -12.01
N LEU A 210 -10.25 -11.12 -11.16
CA LEU A 210 -11.58 -10.50 -11.16
C LEU A 210 -11.74 -9.54 -12.34
N TRP A 211 -10.88 -8.54 -12.49
CA TRP A 211 -11.07 -7.44 -13.44
C TRP A 211 -10.14 -7.47 -14.65
N ALA A 212 -9.37 -8.54 -14.83
CA ALA A 212 -8.42 -8.71 -15.92
C ALA A 212 -7.46 -7.52 -16.10
N ARG A 213 -7.12 -6.80 -15.03
CA ARG A 213 -6.21 -5.64 -15.04
C ARG A 213 -5.34 -5.61 -13.79
N ASP A 214 -4.24 -4.88 -13.86
CA ASP A 214 -3.35 -4.69 -12.73
C ASP A 214 -3.85 -3.58 -11.77
N PHE A 215 -3.55 -3.78 -10.50
CA PHE A 215 -3.84 -2.86 -9.41
C PHE A 215 -2.57 -2.68 -8.59
N PHE A 216 -2.30 -1.44 -8.19
CA PHE A 216 -1.13 -1.12 -7.39
C PHE A 216 -1.54 -1.09 -5.93
N LEU A 217 -0.98 -2.01 -5.15
CA LEU A 217 -1.29 -2.14 -3.73
C LEU A 217 -0.08 -1.75 -2.90
N ARG A 218 -0.27 -0.90 -1.90
CA ARG A 218 0.77 -0.53 -0.93
C ARG A 218 0.26 -0.70 0.50
N PRO A 219 1.14 -1.09 1.44
CA PRO A 219 0.82 -1.02 2.86
C PRO A 219 0.83 0.43 3.35
N ALA A 220 -0.03 0.72 4.33
CA ALA A 220 -0.10 1.99 5.02
C ALA A 220 -0.06 1.76 6.54
N ASP A 221 0.57 2.70 7.24
CA ASP A 221 0.73 2.64 8.70
C ASP A 221 -0.63 2.78 9.40
N THR A 222 -0.99 1.77 10.19
CA THR A 222 -2.24 1.76 10.97
C THR A 222 -2.08 2.32 12.38
N SER A 223 -0.93 2.92 12.71
CA SER A 223 -0.64 3.38 14.07
C SER A 223 -1.50 4.56 14.55
N HIS A 224 -2.13 5.29 13.62
CA HIS A 224 -3.04 6.38 13.95
C HIS A 224 -4.46 5.85 14.23
N ILE A 225 -5.09 6.42 15.26
CA ILE A 225 -6.47 6.09 15.61
C ILE A 225 -7.37 6.50 14.45
N GLY A 226 -8.24 5.58 14.02
CA GLY A 226 -9.20 5.83 12.95
C GLY A 226 -8.69 5.57 11.54
N PHE A 227 -7.58 4.83 11.37
CA PHE A 227 -7.12 4.40 10.05
C PHE A 227 -8.24 3.75 9.23
N ARG A 228 -8.35 4.18 7.98
CA ARG A 228 -9.17 3.57 6.93
C ARG A 228 -8.27 3.29 5.74
N PRO A 229 -8.50 2.18 5.02
CA PRO A 229 -7.93 2.01 3.69
C PRO A 229 -8.29 3.23 2.82
N TYR A 230 -7.44 3.60 1.88
CA TYR A 230 -7.69 4.75 1.02
C TYR A 230 -7.07 4.60 -0.36
N LEU A 231 -7.64 5.31 -1.32
CA LEU A 231 -7.18 5.36 -2.71
C LEU A 231 -6.52 6.71 -2.96
N GLU A 232 -5.28 6.69 -3.43
CA GLU A 232 -4.50 7.89 -3.76
C GLU A 232 -3.68 7.58 -5.02
N ALA A 233 -3.72 8.45 -6.03
CA ALA A 233 -3.03 8.24 -7.31
C ALA A 233 -3.31 6.85 -7.95
N ARG A 234 -4.53 6.32 -7.79
CA ARG A 234 -4.93 4.96 -8.21
C ARG A 234 -4.16 3.81 -7.54
N VAL A 235 -3.40 4.11 -6.50
CA VAL A 235 -2.77 3.14 -5.59
C VAL A 235 -3.74 2.86 -4.45
N LEU A 236 -3.94 1.58 -4.15
CA LEU A 236 -4.73 1.13 -3.02
C LEU A 236 -3.80 1.04 -1.81
N HIS A 237 -4.03 1.88 -0.82
CA HIS A 237 -3.32 1.86 0.45
C HIS A 237 -4.10 1.02 1.46
N LEU A 238 -3.57 -0.16 1.77
CA LEU A 238 -4.16 -1.13 2.69
C LEU A 238 -3.43 -1.15 4.04
N PRO A 239 -4.11 -1.56 5.13
CA PRO A 239 -3.45 -1.70 6.43
C PRO A 239 -2.25 -2.65 6.38
N ASP A 240 -1.10 -2.22 6.92
CA ASP A 240 0.15 -2.98 6.94
C ASP A 240 0.07 -4.34 7.67
N ALA A 241 -0.87 -4.46 8.61
CA ALA A 241 -1.33 -5.72 9.18
C ALA A 241 -2.83 -5.69 9.49
N VAL A 242 -3.48 -6.85 9.40
CA VAL A 242 -4.87 -7.02 9.86
C VAL A 242 -5.03 -8.26 10.72
N ASP A 243 -5.83 -8.17 11.77
CA ASP A 243 -6.29 -9.34 12.51
C ASP A 243 -7.49 -9.98 11.80
N GLY A 244 -7.67 -11.28 12.01
CA GLY A 244 -8.85 -11.96 11.50
C GLY A 244 -10.10 -11.51 12.25
N ILE A 245 -11.06 -10.92 11.55
CA ILE A 245 -12.37 -10.51 12.11
C ILE A 245 -13.44 -11.32 11.39
N MET A 246 -13.98 -12.36 12.04
CA MET A 246 -14.92 -13.35 11.48
C MET A 246 -14.37 -14.21 10.33
N VAL A 247 -13.44 -13.66 9.56
CA VAL A 247 -12.71 -14.28 8.47
C VAL A 247 -11.21 -14.22 8.77
N LYS A 248 -10.42 -15.05 8.10
CA LYS A 248 -8.95 -14.97 8.19
C LYS A 248 -8.48 -13.62 7.65
N GLY A 249 -7.36 -13.09 8.14
CA GLY A 249 -6.82 -11.81 7.67
C GLY A 249 -6.60 -11.78 6.15
N THR A 250 -6.28 -12.92 5.52
CA THR A 250 -6.21 -13.05 4.05
C THR A 250 -7.53 -12.76 3.34
N GLU A 251 -8.67 -13.17 3.91
CA GLU A 251 -10.00 -12.90 3.35
C GLU A 251 -10.43 -11.46 3.65
N LEU A 252 -10.04 -10.90 4.81
CA LEU A 252 -10.28 -9.50 5.11
C LEU A 252 -9.53 -8.60 4.11
N TYR A 253 -8.28 -8.93 3.78
CA TYR A 253 -7.56 -8.23 2.71
C TYR A 253 -8.25 -8.36 1.36
N ARG A 254 -8.79 -9.53 1.00
CA ARG A 254 -9.59 -9.68 -0.23
C ARG A 254 -10.82 -8.77 -0.23
N ALA A 255 -11.49 -8.66 0.91
CA ALA A 255 -12.68 -7.81 1.05
C ALA A 255 -12.33 -6.32 0.87
N ILE A 256 -11.25 -5.86 1.53
CA ILE A 256 -10.73 -4.48 1.42
C ILE A 256 -10.31 -4.20 -0.01
N ALA A 257 -9.41 -5.02 -0.56
CA ALA A 257 -8.84 -4.83 -1.87
C ALA A 257 -9.90 -4.86 -2.98
N ALA A 258 -10.87 -5.77 -2.91
CA ALA A 258 -11.95 -5.86 -3.88
C ALA A 258 -12.90 -4.65 -3.82
N HIS A 259 -13.15 -4.10 -2.62
CA HIS A 259 -13.98 -2.92 -2.47
C HIS A 259 -13.31 -1.68 -3.07
N MET A 260 -12.04 -1.43 -2.73
CA MET A 260 -11.27 -0.33 -3.30
C MET A 260 -11.08 -0.48 -4.82
N ALA A 261 -10.85 -1.70 -5.30
CA ALA A 261 -10.79 -1.98 -6.73
C ALA A 261 -12.13 -1.71 -7.42
N ALA A 262 -13.27 -1.97 -6.75
CA ALA A 262 -14.59 -1.67 -7.29
C ALA A 262 -14.77 -0.16 -7.52
N HIS A 263 -14.28 0.70 -6.63
CA HIS A 263 -14.25 2.16 -6.86
C HIS A 263 -13.47 2.51 -8.13
N LEU A 264 -12.25 1.98 -8.31
CA LEU A 264 -11.45 2.23 -9.53
C LEU A 264 -12.07 1.70 -10.83
N VAL A 265 -12.95 0.70 -10.75
CA VAL A 265 -13.57 0.06 -11.91
C VAL A 265 -14.93 0.70 -12.25
N TYR A 266 -15.73 1.02 -11.24
CA TYR A 266 -17.13 1.39 -11.43
C TYR A 266 -17.43 2.87 -11.17
N THR A 267 -16.51 3.65 -10.59
CA THR A 267 -16.65 5.12 -10.46
C THR A 267 -16.01 5.79 -11.67
N ARG A 268 -16.84 6.38 -12.53
CA ARG A 268 -16.43 6.91 -13.84
C ARG A 268 -16.12 8.40 -13.83
N GLU A 269 -16.77 9.14 -12.93
CA GLU A 269 -16.72 10.59 -12.84
C GLU A 269 -16.68 11.02 -11.36
N PRO A 270 -16.03 12.16 -11.03
CA PRO A 270 -16.04 12.71 -9.69
C PRO A 270 -17.47 13.06 -9.26
N ILE A 271 -17.73 12.88 -7.98
CA ILE A 271 -18.91 13.43 -7.33
C ILE A 271 -18.58 14.85 -6.87
N SER A 272 -19.39 15.83 -7.28
CA SER A 272 -19.20 17.21 -6.83
C SER A 272 -19.33 17.31 -5.31
N ALA A 273 -18.29 17.87 -4.69
CA ALA A 273 -18.24 18.17 -3.26
C ALA A 273 -18.83 19.55 -2.91
N GLU A 274 -19.26 20.33 -3.92
CA GLU A 274 -19.70 21.71 -3.72
C GLU A 274 -20.89 21.81 -2.76
N HIS A 275 -20.80 22.74 -1.82
CA HIS A 275 -21.86 23.04 -0.84
C HIS A 275 -22.27 21.88 0.08
N LEU A 276 -21.46 20.82 0.19
CA LEU A 276 -21.71 19.71 1.10
C LEU A 276 -20.99 19.90 2.45
N SER A 277 -21.72 19.66 3.54
CA SER A 277 -21.12 19.49 4.87
C SER A 277 -20.32 18.18 4.95
N PRO A 278 -19.35 18.06 5.88
CA PRO A 278 -18.58 16.82 6.04
C PRO A 278 -19.44 15.57 6.29
N ALA A 279 -20.53 15.70 7.03
CA ALA A 279 -21.47 14.61 7.27
C ALA A 279 -22.24 14.21 6.00
N GLN A 280 -22.65 15.18 5.16
CA GLN A 280 -23.26 14.89 3.85
C GLN A 280 -22.26 14.17 2.93
N ARG A 281 -21.01 14.64 2.87
CA ARG A 281 -19.94 13.98 2.11
C ARG A 281 -19.78 12.53 2.56
N PHE A 282 -19.65 12.27 3.85
CA PHE A 282 -19.55 10.91 4.37
C PHE A 282 -20.73 10.02 3.93
N ILE A 283 -21.97 10.50 4.08
CA ILE A 283 -23.16 9.69 3.76
C ILE A 283 -23.30 9.46 2.24
N ILE A 284 -22.88 10.40 1.42
CA ILE A 284 -22.81 10.20 -0.04
C ILE A 284 -21.75 9.16 -0.39
N GLY A 285 -20.56 9.19 0.23
CA GLY A 285 -19.55 8.13 0.09
C GLY A 285 -20.08 6.76 0.51
N PHE A 286 -20.81 6.70 1.63
CA PHE A 286 -21.48 5.49 2.10
C PHE A 286 -22.49 4.92 1.09
N ALA A 287 -23.20 5.79 0.35
CA ALA A 287 -24.11 5.39 -0.72
C ALA A 287 -23.34 4.93 -1.98
N GLU A 288 -22.24 5.59 -2.31
CA GLU A 288 -21.35 5.22 -3.41
C GLU A 288 -20.70 3.86 -3.19
N ASP A 289 -20.24 3.56 -1.96
CA ASP A 289 -19.77 2.23 -1.57
C ASP A 289 -20.79 1.15 -1.92
N ALA A 290 -22.07 1.38 -1.61
CA ALA A 290 -23.13 0.43 -1.89
C ALA A 290 -23.35 0.23 -3.41
N ARG A 291 -23.22 1.29 -4.22
CA ARG A 291 -23.34 1.21 -5.69
C ARG A 291 -22.19 0.41 -6.29
N VAL A 292 -20.94 0.68 -5.90
CA VAL A 292 -19.79 -0.06 -6.45
C VAL A 292 -19.78 -1.51 -5.98
N GLU A 293 -20.19 -1.78 -4.73
CA GLU A 293 -20.40 -3.12 -4.20
C GLU A 293 -21.50 -3.86 -4.96
N TYR A 294 -22.61 -3.18 -5.30
CA TYR A 294 -23.67 -3.76 -6.13
C TYR A 294 -23.11 -4.20 -7.48
N CYS A 295 -22.40 -3.30 -8.19
CA CYS A 295 -21.79 -3.62 -9.49
C CYS A 295 -20.84 -4.82 -9.40
N ALA A 296 -19.92 -4.79 -8.43
CA ALA A 296 -18.97 -5.87 -8.20
C ALA A 296 -19.64 -7.21 -7.87
N LYS A 297 -20.73 -7.20 -7.08
CA LYS A 297 -21.48 -8.40 -6.72
C LYS A 297 -22.27 -9.00 -7.88
N GLN A 298 -22.74 -8.18 -8.83
CA GLN A 298 -23.42 -8.70 -10.03
C GLN A 298 -22.45 -9.52 -10.89
N GLU A 299 -21.22 -9.04 -11.07
CA GLU A 299 -20.19 -9.75 -11.81
C GLU A 299 -19.59 -10.91 -11.00
N PHE A 300 -19.40 -10.71 -9.69
CA PHE A 300 -18.74 -11.67 -8.80
C PHE A 300 -19.59 -11.92 -7.53
N PRO A 301 -20.59 -12.81 -7.59
CA PRO A 301 -21.50 -13.07 -6.46
C PRO A 301 -20.80 -13.53 -5.16
N GLY A 302 -19.58 -14.08 -5.27
CA GLY A 302 -18.73 -14.43 -4.13
C GLY A 302 -18.32 -13.23 -3.27
N LEU A 303 -18.12 -12.05 -3.87
CA LEU A 303 -17.83 -10.81 -3.13
C LEU A 303 -18.98 -10.41 -2.22
N GLY A 304 -20.22 -10.50 -2.71
CA GLY A 304 -21.40 -10.23 -1.90
C GLY A 304 -21.50 -11.13 -0.66
N LYS A 305 -21.13 -12.41 -0.78
CA LYS A 305 -21.07 -13.35 0.37
C LYS A 305 -19.96 -12.98 1.35
N LEU A 306 -18.79 -12.59 0.84
CA LEU A 306 -17.65 -12.18 1.65
C LEU A 306 -17.98 -10.91 2.46
N TRP A 307 -18.47 -9.85 1.79
CA TRP A 307 -18.85 -8.60 2.46
C TRP A 307 -20.00 -8.80 3.43
N ARG A 308 -21.02 -9.61 3.09
CA ARG A 308 -22.12 -9.92 4.02
C ARG A 308 -21.63 -10.54 5.33
N THR A 309 -20.67 -11.46 5.27
CA THR A 309 -20.06 -12.06 6.47
C THR A 309 -19.47 -11.02 7.41
N LEU A 310 -18.93 -9.93 6.86
CA LEU A 310 -18.30 -8.83 7.62
C LEU A 310 -19.29 -7.81 8.17
N HIS A 311 -20.52 -7.72 7.63
CA HIS A 311 -21.61 -6.90 8.17
C HIS A 311 -22.36 -7.58 9.33
N CYS A 312 -22.31 -8.91 9.42
CA CYS A 312 -23.21 -9.69 10.24
C CYS A 312 -22.98 -9.62 11.75
N GLN A 313 -22.02 -8.86 12.29
CA GLN A 313 -21.83 -8.76 13.74
C GLN A 313 -21.22 -7.45 14.21
N HIS A 314 -21.84 -6.89 15.25
CA HIS A 314 -21.17 -6.56 16.50
C HIS A 314 -22.10 -6.97 17.65
N PRO A 315 -21.65 -7.77 18.64
CA PRO A 315 -22.23 -7.67 19.98
C PRO A 315 -22.20 -6.19 20.38
N GLU A 316 -23.10 -5.77 21.26
CA GLU A 316 -22.93 -4.49 21.94
C GLU A 316 -21.50 -4.46 22.52
N HIS A 317 -20.59 -3.70 21.90
CA HIS A 317 -19.40 -3.27 22.61
C HIS A 317 -19.96 -2.29 23.64
N PRO A 318 -19.83 -2.57 24.95
CA PRO A 318 -20.36 -1.67 25.99
C PRO A 318 -19.78 -0.26 25.89
N GLU A 319 -18.72 -0.09 25.10
CA GLU A 319 -17.96 1.15 24.96
C GLU A 319 -18.34 2.01 23.75
N HIS A 320 -19.17 1.58 22.77
CA HIS A 320 -19.77 2.47 21.74
C HIS A 320 -21.00 1.84 21.01
N PRO A 321 -22.11 2.58 20.74
CA PRO A 321 -22.20 4.04 20.56
C PRO A 321 -23.15 4.82 21.52
N GLU A 322 -22.80 6.08 21.75
CA GLU A 322 -23.61 7.14 22.40
C GLU A 322 -24.68 7.75 21.46
N HIS A 323 -24.81 7.29 20.20
CA HIS A 323 -25.76 7.82 19.21
C HIS A 323 -26.56 6.72 18.50
N ALA A 324 -27.90 6.81 18.54
CA ALA A 324 -28.82 5.76 18.10
C ALA A 324 -28.77 5.42 16.59
N SER A 325 -28.37 6.37 15.74
CA SER A 325 -28.32 6.17 14.27
C SER A 325 -27.13 5.38 13.76
N VAL A 326 -26.05 5.21 14.53
CA VAL A 326 -24.87 4.48 14.05
C VAL A 326 -25.21 3.01 13.76
N PRO A 327 -25.88 2.27 14.67
CA PRO A 327 -26.38 0.93 14.37
C PRO A 327 -27.37 0.89 13.20
N LEU A 328 -28.17 1.94 12.99
CA LEU A 328 -29.11 2.01 11.86
C LEU A 328 -28.36 2.12 10.52
N LEU A 329 -27.29 2.93 10.45
CA LEU A 329 -26.45 3.05 9.26
C LEU A 329 -25.70 1.75 8.95
N GLU A 330 -25.18 1.06 9.97
CA GLU A 330 -24.56 -0.27 9.79
C GLU A 330 -25.57 -1.28 9.19
N ARG A 331 -26.80 -1.28 9.71
CA ARG A 331 -27.88 -2.13 9.20
C ARG A 331 -28.35 -1.72 7.81
N LEU A 332 -28.36 -0.42 7.51
CA LEU A 332 -28.65 0.09 6.17
C LEU A 332 -27.59 -0.37 5.17
N ALA A 333 -26.30 -0.37 5.52
CA ALA A 333 -25.25 -0.86 4.64
C ALA A 333 -25.50 -2.33 4.24
N LEU A 334 -25.90 -3.16 5.21
CA LEU A 334 -26.29 -4.54 4.96
C LEU A 334 -27.56 -4.67 4.11
N ALA A 335 -28.56 -3.80 4.32
CA ALA A 335 -29.78 -3.77 3.51
C ALA A 335 -29.50 -3.35 2.06
N LEU A 336 -28.58 -2.42 1.83
CA LEU A 336 -28.13 -2.02 0.49
C LEU A 336 -27.34 -3.16 -0.18
N LEU A 337 -26.53 -3.92 0.57
CA LEU A 337 -25.81 -5.08 0.06
C LEU A 337 -26.72 -6.30 -0.22
N ASP A 338 -27.74 -6.52 0.60
CA ASP A 338 -28.68 -7.65 0.51
C ASP A 338 -30.14 -7.21 0.67
N ARG A 339 -30.87 -7.24 -0.45
CA ARG A 339 -32.29 -6.90 -0.58
C ARG A 339 -33.22 -7.67 0.37
N SER A 340 -32.81 -8.85 0.84
CA SER A 340 -33.60 -9.64 1.79
C SER A 340 -33.52 -9.13 3.24
N PHE A 341 -32.51 -8.31 3.57
CA PHE A 341 -32.33 -7.76 4.91
C PHE A 341 -33.22 -6.53 5.13
N ARG A 342 -33.55 -6.26 6.39
CA ARG A 342 -34.36 -5.10 6.81
C ARG A 342 -33.67 -4.33 7.93
N VAL A 343 -33.69 -3.01 7.81
CA VAL A 343 -33.16 -2.06 8.80
C VAL A 343 -34.08 -1.96 10.00
N ASN A 344 -35.35 -2.35 9.89
CA ASN A 344 -36.40 -2.13 10.90
C ASN A 344 -36.52 -0.64 11.25
N ASP A 345 -36.41 0.20 10.23
CA ASP A 345 -36.67 1.64 10.29
C ASP A 345 -37.37 2.01 8.99
N LEU A 346 -38.64 2.43 9.05
CA LEU A 346 -39.47 2.63 7.85
C LEU A 346 -38.81 3.58 6.84
N GLY A 347 -38.22 4.69 7.32
CA GLY A 347 -37.59 5.67 6.42
C GLY A 347 -36.34 5.12 5.72
N LEU A 348 -35.52 4.35 6.43
CA LEU A 348 -34.31 3.75 5.84
C LEU A 348 -34.62 2.50 5.01
N ASP A 349 -35.66 1.73 5.38
CA ASP A 349 -36.14 0.59 4.59
C ASP A 349 -36.72 1.06 3.24
N ASP A 350 -37.47 2.17 3.22
CA ASP A 350 -37.95 2.80 1.98
C ASP A 350 -36.78 3.24 1.08
N ILE A 351 -35.73 3.83 1.65
CA ILE A 351 -34.52 4.21 0.91
C ILE A 351 -33.81 2.96 0.34
N ALA A 352 -33.68 1.89 1.11
CA ALA A 352 -33.09 0.65 0.64
C ALA A 352 -33.90 0.02 -0.51
N GLU A 353 -35.23 0.07 -0.45
CA GLU A 353 -36.09 -0.38 -1.54
C GLU A 353 -35.94 0.47 -2.80
N LYS A 354 -35.89 1.81 -2.65
CA LYS A 354 -35.59 2.72 -3.76
C LYS A 354 -34.25 2.43 -4.39
N PHE A 355 -33.22 2.15 -3.59
CA PHE A 355 -31.91 1.74 -4.09
C PHE A 355 -32.02 0.48 -4.97
N HIS A 356 -32.57 -0.61 -4.44
CA HIS A 356 -32.69 -1.88 -5.18
C HIS A 356 -33.58 -1.79 -6.42
N THR A 357 -34.55 -0.87 -6.44
CA THR A 357 -35.43 -0.64 -7.60
C THR A 357 -34.71 0.09 -8.73
N ASN A 358 -33.80 1.03 -8.40
CA ASN A 358 -33.24 1.97 -9.38
C ASN A 358 -31.75 1.77 -9.65
N VAL A 359 -31.02 0.98 -8.84
CA VAL A 359 -29.56 0.88 -8.96
C VAL A 359 -29.12 0.29 -10.30
N GLU A 360 -29.83 -0.70 -10.87
CA GLU A 360 -29.39 -1.32 -12.14
C GLU A 360 -29.40 -0.32 -13.30
N SER A 361 -30.45 0.49 -13.42
CA SER A 361 -30.54 1.54 -14.46
C SER A 361 -29.57 2.69 -14.23
N ASN A 362 -29.17 2.93 -12.98
CA ASN A 362 -28.32 4.05 -12.59
C ASN A 362 -26.91 3.61 -12.15
N LYS A 363 -26.50 2.37 -12.45
CA LYS A 363 -25.24 1.81 -11.95
C LYS A 363 -23.99 2.52 -12.46
N ASN A 364 -24.11 3.36 -13.48
CA ASN A 364 -23.02 4.16 -14.03
C ASN A 364 -23.19 5.67 -13.78
N ASP A 365 -24.21 6.07 -13.02
CA ASP A 365 -24.54 7.46 -12.75
C ASP A 365 -24.20 7.81 -11.29
N SER A 366 -23.26 8.74 -11.10
CA SER A 366 -22.82 9.20 -9.78
C SER A 366 -23.81 10.17 -9.13
N GLN A 367 -24.71 10.79 -9.91
CA GLN A 367 -25.80 11.62 -9.37
C GLN A 367 -26.80 10.78 -8.57
N PHE A 368 -26.98 9.51 -8.95
CA PHE A 368 -27.84 8.60 -8.20
C PHE A 368 -27.36 8.40 -6.76
N THR A 369 -26.06 8.21 -6.55
CA THR A 369 -25.49 8.04 -5.20
C THR A 369 -25.42 9.34 -4.42
N TRP A 370 -25.22 10.47 -5.11
CA TRP A 370 -25.36 11.80 -4.52
C TRP A 370 -26.77 12.05 -3.96
N HIS A 371 -27.81 11.80 -4.77
CA HIS A 371 -29.21 11.97 -4.34
C HIS A 371 -29.59 11.00 -3.22
N LEU A 372 -29.20 9.72 -3.33
CA LEU A 372 -29.46 8.72 -2.30
C LEU A 372 -28.79 9.09 -0.98
N GLY A 373 -27.54 9.55 -1.02
CA GLY A 373 -26.80 9.99 0.16
C GLY A 373 -27.47 11.18 0.85
N LEU A 374 -27.95 12.17 0.09
CA LEU A 374 -28.71 13.27 0.66
C LEU A 374 -30.07 12.82 1.22
N GLU A 375 -30.74 11.86 0.62
CA GLU A 375 -31.99 11.30 1.14
C GLU A 375 -31.77 10.63 2.50
N ILE A 376 -30.69 9.86 2.65
CA ILE A 376 -30.27 9.26 3.93
C ILE A 376 -29.99 10.36 4.95
N PHE A 377 -29.17 11.36 4.60
CA PHE A 377 -28.84 12.48 5.48
C PHE A 377 -30.09 13.23 5.94
N ASN A 378 -30.98 13.59 5.02
CA ASN A 378 -32.19 14.35 5.31
C ASN A 378 -33.17 13.56 6.19
N THR A 379 -33.25 12.24 6.01
CA THR A 379 -34.06 11.36 6.86
C THR A 379 -33.59 11.38 8.31
N LEU A 380 -32.27 11.35 8.54
CA LEU A 380 -31.68 11.48 9.88
C LEU A 380 -31.81 12.92 10.43
N ALA A 381 -31.60 13.93 9.58
CA ALA A 381 -31.68 15.34 9.96
C ALA A 381 -33.08 15.76 10.39
N ALA A 382 -34.13 15.28 9.71
CA ALA A 382 -35.52 15.53 10.07
C ALA A 382 -35.86 15.05 11.49
N ARG A 383 -35.14 14.01 11.97
CA ARG A 383 -35.29 13.43 13.30
C ARG A 383 -34.31 14.03 14.32
N LYS A 384 -33.42 14.92 13.89
CA LYS A 384 -32.28 15.45 14.68
C LYS A 384 -31.33 14.34 15.15
N GLU A 385 -31.15 13.34 14.31
CA GLU A 385 -30.43 12.11 14.58
C GLU A 385 -29.20 11.95 13.64
N VAL A 386 -28.57 13.07 13.25
CA VAL A 386 -27.32 13.05 12.46
C VAL A 386 -26.13 12.89 13.40
N PRO A 387 -25.36 11.79 13.34
CA PRO A 387 -24.16 11.63 14.16
C PRO A 387 -23.08 12.65 13.79
N SER A 388 -22.16 12.92 14.72
CA SER A 388 -20.95 13.68 14.41
C SER A 388 -20.07 12.93 13.41
N LEU A 389 -19.22 13.65 12.66
CA LEU A 389 -18.31 13.04 11.68
C LEU A 389 -17.44 11.95 12.31
N ARG A 390 -16.91 12.18 13.52
CA ARG A 390 -16.11 11.19 14.26
C ARG A 390 -16.87 9.87 14.50
N LEU A 391 -18.18 9.94 14.76
CA LEU A 391 -19.01 8.75 14.95
C LEU A 391 -19.32 8.07 13.62
N LEU A 392 -19.52 8.84 12.55
CA LEU A 392 -19.71 8.32 11.19
C LEU A 392 -18.45 7.56 10.72
N GLU A 393 -17.26 8.15 10.86
CA GLU A 393 -15.98 7.53 10.52
C GLU A 393 -15.69 6.27 11.37
N GLY A 394 -16.36 6.13 12.52
CA GLY A 394 -16.30 4.97 13.40
C GLY A 394 -17.27 3.82 13.05
N ILE A 395 -18.07 3.94 11.99
CA ILE A 395 -19.01 2.88 11.55
C ILE A 395 -18.27 1.57 11.31
N ARG A 396 -18.77 0.47 11.86
CA ARG A 396 -18.00 -0.75 11.97
C ARG A 396 -18.14 -1.67 10.75
N ILE A 397 -17.76 -1.15 9.60
CA ILE A 397 -17.64 -1.89 8.34
C ILE A 397 -16.14 -1.97 8.01
N PRO A 398 -15.45 -3.06 8.35
CA PRO A 398 -13.99 -3.10 8.42
C PRO A 398 -13.29 -3.12 7.06
N TYR A 399 -14.04 -3.29 5.97
CA TYR A 399 -13.49 -3.45 4.63
C TYR A 399 -13.64 -2.22 3.71
N ARG A 400 -14.40 -1.21 4.13
CA ARG A 400 -14.65 0.00 3.34
C ARG A 400 -13.54 1.03 3.53
N ASP A 401 -13.24 1.77 2.47
CA ASP A 401 -12.24 2.83 2.46
C ASP A 401 -12.80 4.16 3.00
N ASP A 402 -12.00 5.23 2.94
CA ASP A 402 -12.41 6.57 3.37
C ASP A 402 -13.12 7.39 2.29
N ASN A 403 -13.41 6.78 1.13
CA ASN A 403 -14.07 7.42 0.00
C ASN A 403 -13.38 8.68 -0.54
N ARG A 404 -12.10 8.96 -0.22
CA ARG A 404 -11.44 10.20 -0.69
C ARG A 404 -11.39 10.29 -2.22
N PHE A 405 -11.26 9.15 -2.89
CA PHE A 405 -11.12 9.02 -4.33
C PHE A 405 -12.33 9.49 -5.14
N ILE A 406 -13.53 9.44 -4.56
CA ILE A 406 -14.76 9.74 -5.32
C ILE A 406 -14.98 11.25 -5.54
N TRP A 407 -14.26 12.11 -4.80
CA TRP A 407 -14.50 13.56 -4.79
C TRP A 407 -13.68 14.33 -5.81
N ASP A 408 -12.44 13.93 -6.05
CA ASP A 408 -11.51 14.70 -6.86
C ASP A 408 -10.81 13.78 -7.87
N PHE A 409 -11.12 14.00 -9.15
CA PHE A 409 -10.46 13.34 -10.27
C PHE A 409 -9.40 14.26 -10.92
N GLU A 410 -9.37 15.56 -10.60
CA GLU A 410 -8.69 16.58 -11.41
C GLU A 410 -7.21 16.80 -11.08
N GLU A 411 -6.70 16.36 -9.91
CA GLU A 411 -5.25 16.44 -9.62
C GLU A 411 -4.38 15.51 -10.49
N PHE A 412 -4.96 14.58 -11.27
CA PHE A 412 -4.20 13.51 -11.94
C PHE A 412 -3.99 13.67 -13.45
N ALA A 413 -4.51 14.72 -14.10
CA ALA A 413 -4.22 14.98 -15.52
C ALA A 413 -2.90 15.76 -15.75
N TRP A 414 -2.39 16.44 -14.71
CA TRP A 414 -1.19 17.28 -14.78
C TRP A 414 0.08 16.59 -14.25
N TYR A 415 -0.04 15.40 -13.65
CA TYR A 415 1.06 14.59 -13.11
C TYR A 415 1.49 13.41 -13.99
N ASP A 416 1.02 13.32 -15.24
CA ASP A 416 1.53 12.33 -16.20
C ASP A 416 3.03 12.56 -16.55
N ASP A 417 3.60 13.74 -16.21
CA ASP A 417 4.96 14.14 -16.59
C ASP A 417 5.98 14.27 -15.44
N VAL A 418 5.63 14.12 -14.16
CA VAL A 418 6.57 14.46 -13.05
C VAL A 418 6.82 13.36 -12.01
N GLU A 419 6.01 12.31 -11.93
CA GLU A 419 6.30 11.19 -11.03
C GLU A 419 6.39 9.88 -11.79
N TYR A 420 7.59 9.28 -11.82
CA TYR A 420 7.77 7.90 -12.26
C TYR A 420 7.17 6.95 -11.22
N VAL A 421 5.85 6.85 -11.19
CA VAL A 421 5.15 5.74 -10.57
C VAL A 421 4.70 4.85 -11.74
N PRO A 422 5.17 3.60 -11.85
CA PRO A 422 4.63 2.63 -12.82
C PRO A 422 3.09 2.54 -12.79
N ALA A 423 2.47 2.92 -11.66
CA ALA A 423 1.03 3.00 -11.44
C ALA A 423 0.29 4.10 -12.22
N ASN A 424 0.95 5.19 -12.59
CA ASN A 424 0.29 6.32 -13.24
C ASN A 424 0.03 6.07 -14.73
N ARG A 425 0.86 5.25 -15.38
CA ARG A 425 0.64 4.88 -16.78
C ARG A 425 -0.43 3.80 -16.89
N ARG A 426 -1.61 4.17 -17.42
CA ARG A 426 -2.59 3.18 -17.86
C ARG A 426 -1.91 2.24 -18.86
N GLN A 427 -1.88 0.94 -18.55
CA GLN A 427 -1.50 -0.06 -19.54
C GLN A 427 -2.44 0.06 -20.75
N VAL A 428 -1.87 0.34 -21.91
CA VAL A 428 -2.63 0.48 -23.15
C VAL A 428 -2.91 -0.91 -23.70
N ARG A 429 -4.18 -1.28 -23.80
CA ARG A 429 -4.58 -2.54 -24.43
C ARG A 429 -4.82 -2.36 -25.90
N LYS A 430 -4.05 -3.07 -26.72
CA LYS A 430 -4.22 -3.10 -28.17
C LYS A 430 -4.70 -4.48 -28.59
N ARG A 431 -5.57 -4.50 -29.59
CA ARG A 431 -5.95 -5.76 -30.26
C ARG A 431 -4.89 -6.05 -31.30
N ALA A 432 -4.20 -7.16 -31.13
CA ALA A 432 -3.28 -7.67 -32.14
C ALA A 432 -4.05 -8.48 -33.16
N SER A 433 -3.67 -8.40 -34.43
CA SER A 433 -3.97 -9.41 -35.43
C SER A 433 -3.17 -10.69 -35.15
N LEU A 434 -3.59 -11.81 -35.73
CA LEU A 434 -2.85 -13.07 -35.64
C LEU A 434 -1.39 -12.93 -36.11
N MET A 435 -1.17 -12.14 -37.16
CA MET A 435 0.17 -11.93 -37.72
C MET A 435 1.04 -11.05 -36.80
N GLU A 436 0.48 -10.02 -36.18
CA GLU A 436 1.21 -9.23 -35.17
C GLU A 436 1.53 -10.07 -33.93
N PHE A 437 0.57 -10.88 -33.48
CA PHE A 437 0.78 -11.77 -32.35
C PHE A 437 1.91 -12.78 -32.62
N VAL A 438 1.93 -13.43 -33.79
CA VAL A 438 2.98 -14.41 -34.14
C VAL A 438 4.37 -13.76 -34.33
N ASN A 439 4.42 -12.52 -34.84
CA ASN A 439 5.69 -11.85 -35.14
C ASN A 439 6.32 -11.13 -33.93
N GLU A 440 5.52 -10.74 -32.93
CA GLU A 440 5.97 -9.97 -31.75
C GLU A 440 6.12 -10.82 -30.47
N LEU A 441 6.00 -12.15 -30.57
CA LEU A 441 6.24 -13.09 -29.47
C LEU A 441 7.75 -13.25 -29.23
N ASP A 442 8.36 -12.24 -28.62
CA ASP A 442 9.25 -12.44 -27.47
C ASP A 442 9.77 -11.11 -26.95
N VAL A 443 9.21 -10.67 -25.82
CA VAL A 443 10.02 -9.96 -24.84
C VAL A 443 10.02 -10.86 -23.61
N GLU A 444 10.88 -11.88 -23.60
CA GLU A 444 11.06 -12.81 -22.46
C GLU A 444 11.31 -12.07 -21.12
N THR A 445 11.64 -10.77 -21.18
CA THR A 445 11.90 -9.89 -20.05
C THR A 445 10.74 -8.95 -19.69
N ALA A 446 9.56 -9.02 -20.32
CA ALA A 446 8.42 -8.18 -19.97
C ALA A 446 7.89 -8.57 -18.58
N GLY A 447 8.14 -7.72 -17.59
CA GLY A 447 7.68 -7.87 -16.21
C GLY A 447 6.33 -7.21 -15.96
N ASP A 448 6.01 -6.99 -14.67
CA ASP A 448 4.80 -6.30 -14.20
C ASP A 448 4.71 -4.81 -14.63
N ASP A 449 5.68 -4.31 -15.39
CA ASP A 449 5.86 -2.94 -15.87
C ASP A 449 5.55 -2.76 -17.38
N ALA A 450 5.03 -3.79 -18.06
CA ALA A 450 4.68 -3.70 -19.47
C ALA A 450 3.67 -2.56 -19.75
N GLN A 451 4.09 -1.56 -20.53
CA GLN A 451 3.27 -0.38 -20.85
C GLN A 451 2.13 -0.68 -21.83
N GLU A 452 2.29 -1.71 -22.67
CA GLU A 452 1.29 -2.15 -23.63
C GLU A 452 1.01 -3.64 -23.46
N ILE A 453 -0.28 -4.02 -23.43
CA ILE A 453 -0.70 -5.42 -23.46
C ILE A 453 -1.43 -5.65 -24.78
N TRP A 454 -0.86 -6.54 -25.58
CA TRP A 454 -1.40 -6.91 -26.87
C TRP A 454 -2.20 -8.20 -26.70
N THR A 455 -3.52 -8.11 -26.90
CA THR A 455 -4.40 -9.28 -26.79
C THR A 455 -4.87 -9.69 -28.18
N LEU A 456 -4.74 -10.98 -28.47
CA LEU A 456 -5.38 -11.58 -29.64
C LEU A 456 -6.87 -11.79 -29.30
N PRO A 457 -7.81 -11.14 -30.01
CA PRO A 457 -9.23 -11.26 -29.72
C PRO A 457 -9.85 -12.59 -30.21
N THR A 458 -9.12 -13.33 -31.05
CA THR A 458 -9.54 -14.61 -31.61
C THR A 458 -8.88 -15.75 -30.87
N GLU A 459 -9.57 -16.89 -30.81
CA GLU A 459 -9.02 -18.14 -30.29
C GLU A 459 -7.81 -18.57 -31.14
N LEU A 460 -6.66 -18.79 -30.48
CA LEU A 460 -5.46 -19.28 -31.13
C LEU A 460 -5.43 -20.80 -31.00
N PHE A 461 -5.65 -21.50 -32.11
CA PHE A 461 -5.51 -22.95 -32.16
C PHE A 461 -4.01 -23.28 -32.33
N PRO A 462 -3.35 -23.92 -31.35
CA PRO A 462 -2.00 -24.40 -31.54
C PRO A 462 -2.00 -25.43 -32.68
N TYR A 463 -1.01 -25.31 -33.56
CA TYR A 463 -0.90 -26.13 -34.77
C TYR A 463 -0.77 -27.65 -34.49
N GLU A 464 -0.59 -28.05 -33.23
CA GLU A 464 -0.24 -29.43 -32.87
C GLU A 464 -1.41 -30.42 -32.87
N ASP A 465 -2.68 -29.98 -32.96
CA ASP A 465 -3.84 -30.90 -32.97
C ASP A 465 -4.87 -30.63 -34.07
N HIS A 466 -4.44 -30.29 -35.30
CA HIS A 466 -5.28 -30.29 -36.52
C HIS A 466 -6.70 -29.68 -36.39
N GLY A 467 -6.89 -28.66 -35.54
CA GLY A 467 -8.11 -27.87 -35.47
C GLY A 467 -9.39 -28.64 -35.14
N ILE A 468 -9.36 -29.59 -34.20
CA ILE A 468 -10.57 -30.23 -33.70
C ILE A 468 -10.91 -29.68 -32.30
N SER A 469 -12.04 -28.98 -32.22
CA SER A 469 -12.75 -28.59 -30.99
C SER A 469 -13.44 -29.78 -30.33
#